data_AF-A0A4V1VNE4-F1
#
_entry.id   AF-A0A4V1VNE4-F1
#
_cell.length_a   1.000
_cell.length_b   1.000
_cell.length_c   1.000
_cell.angle_alpha   90.00
_cell.angle_beta   90.00
_cell.angle_gamma   90.00
#
_symmetry.space_group_name_H-M   'P 1'
#
loop_
_entity.id
_entity.type
_entity.pdbx_description
1 polymer ?
#
loop_
_entity_poly.entity_id
_entity_poly.type
_entity_poly.pdbx_seq_one_letter_code
_entity_poly.pdbx_strand_id
1 'polypeptide(L)' 'MVILGGSTLYQVLYDESGASQGAIRYSDSGIVGRWESYIKEIYGAGEDVESYFAREVAHLPPPTTNAE' A
#
# COMPACT_ATOMS: atom_id res chain seq x y z
N MET A 1 0.26 -5.15 -4.40
CA MET A 1 -0.43 -6.47 -4.36
C MET A 1 -1.85 -6.24 -3.85
N VAL A 2 -2.81 -7.08 -4.24
CA VAL A 2 -4.21 -6.95 -3.82
C VAL A 2 -4.74 -8.31 -3.38
N ILE A 3 -5.34 -8.38 -2.19
CA ILE A 3 -6.03 -9.60 -1.72
C ILE A 3 -7.54 -9.34 -1.81
N LEU A 4 -8.26 -10.26 -2.47
CA LEU A 4 -9.70 -10.21 -2.61
C LEU A 4 -10.34 -11.37 -1.84
N GLY A 5 -11.19 -11.02 -0.87
CA GLY A 5 -12.00 -11.98 -0.12
C GLY A 5 -11.22 -13.09 0.59
N GLY A 6 -9.95 -12.83 0.95
CA GLY A 6 -9.08 -13.79 1.66
C GLY A 6 -8.74 -15.06 0.87
N SER A 7 -9.04 -15.11 -0.44
CA SER A 7 -8.94 -16.33 -1.25
C SER A 7 -8.15 -16.15 -2.55
N THR A 8 -7.99 -14.91 -3.01
CA THR A 8 -7.24 -14.60 -4.23
C THR A 8 -6.28 -13.46 -3.97
N LEU A 9 -5.02 -13.66 -4.37
CA LEU A 9 -3.98 -12.65 -4.38
C LEU A 9 -3.66 -12.27 -5.82
N TYR A 10 -3.58 -10.96 -6.09
CA TYR A 10 -3.08 -10.40 -7.33
C TYR A 10 -1.76 -9.67 -7.08
N GLN A 11 -0.69 -10.17 -7.69
CA GLN A 11 0.56 -9.44 -7.81
C GLN A 11 0.46 -8.53 -9.03
N VAL A 12 0.20 -7.24 -8.80
CA VAL A 12 0.18 -6.24 -9.86
C VAL A 12 1.60 -6.05 -10.38
N LEU A 13 1.76 -6.12 -11.70
CA LEU A 13 3.02 -5.92 -12.41
C LEU A 13 3.06 -4.49 -12.93
N TYR A 14 4.20 -3.83 -12.75
CA TYR A 14 4.43 -2.48 -13.24
C TYR A 14 5.71 -2.48 -14.07
N ASP A 15 5.73 -1.65 -15.11
CA ASP A 15 6.98 -1.35 -15.82
C ASP A 15 7.83 -0.32 -15.07
N GLU A 16 8.98 0.03 -15.65
CA GLU A 16 9.93 0.99 -15.06
C GLU A 16 9.33 2.40 -14.90
N SER A 17 8.32 2.76 -15.68
CA SER A 17 7.60 4.04 -15.56
C SER A 17 6.50 4.00 -14.49
N GLY A 18 6.25 2.83 -13.90
CA GLY A 18 5.16 2.61 -12.96
C GLY A 18 3.81 2.38 -13.63
N ALA A 19 3.76 2.17 -14.95
CA ALA A 19 2.52 1.83 -15.63
C ALA A 19 2.16 0.36 -15.39
N SER A 20 0.88 0.11 -15.12
CA SER A 20 0.38 -1.25 -14.86
C SER A 20 0.43 -2.10 -16.13
N GLN A 21 1.05 -3.27 -16.03
CA GLN A 21 1.10 -4.31 -17.07
C GLN A 21 0.16 -5.48 -16.78
N GLY A 22 -0.79 -5.30 -15.84
CA GLY A 22 -1.72 -6.33 -15.40
C GLY A 22 -1.27 -6.98 -14.10
N ALA A 23 -1.64 -8.25 -13.88
CA ALA A 23 -1.36 -8.94 -12.63
C ALA A 23 -1.25 -10.46 -12.78
N ILE A 24 -0.45 -11.07 -11.90
CA ILE A 24 -0.40 -12.52 -11.69
C ILE A 24 -1.39 -12.89 -10.60
N ARG A 25 -2.28 -13.84 -10.88
CA ARG A 25 -3.27 -14.35 -9.94
C ARG A 25 -2.75 -15.59 -9.21
N TYR A 26 -2.85 -15.58 -7.89
CA TYR A 26 -2.62 -16.73 -7.02
C TYR A 26 -3.91 -17.08 -6.26
N SER A 27 -4.25 -18.37 -6.22
CA SER A 27 -5.38 -18.92 -5.47
C SER A 27 -4.98 -20.03 -4.50
N ASP A 28 -3.68 -20.29 -4.36
CA ASP A 28 -3.17 -21.19 -3.33
C ASP A 28 -3.38 -20.56 -1.95
N SER A 29 -4.07 -21.29 -1.06
CA SER A 29 -4.46 -20.78 0.25
C SER A 29 -3.27 -20.49 1.17
N GLY A 30 -2.18 -21.25 1.04
CA GLY A 30 -0.94 -21.01 1.79
C GLY A 30 -0.25 -19.72 1.36
N ILE A 31 -0.20 -19.44 0.05
CA ILE A 31 0.32 -18.17 -0.49
C ILE A 31 -0.55 -17.00 -0.05
N VAL A 32 -1.87 -17.10 -0.23
CA VAL A 32 -2.81 -16.01 0.11
C VAL A 32 -2.76 -15.70 1.60
N GLY A 33 -2.82 -16.72 2.46
CA GLY A 33 -2.82 -16.55 3.92
C GLY A 33 -1.53 -15.94 4.47
N ARG A 34 -0.37 -16.29 3.91
CA ARG A 34 0.91 -15.67 4.28
C ARG A 34 0.92 -14.17 3.99
N TRP A 35 0.50 -13.78 2.78
CA TRP A 35 0.43 -12.37 2.39
C TRP A 35 -0.63 -11.58 3.16
N GLU A 36 -1.77 -12.20 3.45
CA GLU A 36 -2.81 -11.56 4.28
C GLU A 36 -2.30 -11.26 5.68
N SER A 37 -1.62 -12.22 6.30
CA SER A 37 -1.06 -12.06 7.65
C SER A 37 0.00 -10.96 7.68
N TYR A 38 0.90 -10.97 6.69
CA TYR A 38 1.93 -9.95 6.55
C TYR A 38 1.35 -8.54 6.36
N ILE A 39 0.33 -8.38 5.52
CA ILE A 39 -0.33 -7.07 5.29
C ILE A 39 -1.03 -6.57 6.56
N LYS A 40 -1.69 -7.47 7.32
CA LYS A 40 -2.32 -7.10 8.60
C LYS A 40 -1.29 -6.64 9.62
N GLU A 41 -0.14 -7.30 9.69
CA GLU A 41 0.95 -6.94 10.61
C GLU A 41 1.48 -5.54 10.32
N ILE A 42 1.84 -5.22 9.07
CA ILE A 42 2.36 -3.89 8.71
C ILE A 42 1.29 -2.80 8.86
N TYR A 43 0.02 -3.11 8.61
CA TYR A 43 -1.07 -2.16 8.83
C TYR A 43 -1.24 -1.85 10.31
N GLY A 44 -1.22 -2.87 11.17
CA GLY A 44 -1.33 -2.69 12.62
C GLY A 44 -0.10 -2.03 13.25
N ALA A 45 1.07 -2.15 12.62
CA ALA A 45 2.29 -1.45 13.03
C ALA A 45 2.30 0.03 12.61
N GLY A 46 1.47 0.41 11.64
CA GLY A 46 1.35 1.79 11.17
C GLY A 46 0.70 2.69 12.23
N GLU A 47 1.21 3.91 12.34
CA GLU A 47 0.51 4.95 13.09
C GLU A 47 -0.74 5.40 12.33
N ASP A 48 -1.77 5.81 13.08
CA ASP A 48 -2.92 6.51 12.53
C ASP A 48 -2.53 7.81 11.81
N VAL A 49 -3.13 8.03 10.64
CA VAL A 49 -2.79 9.16 9.76
C VAL A 49 -3.15 10.51 10.39
N GLU A 50 -4.25 10.60 11.14
CA GLU A 50 -4.66 11.84 11.79
C GLU A 50 -3.65 12.21 12.89
N SER A 51 -3.22 11.23 13.68
CA SER A 51 -2.20 11.39 14.71
C SER A 51 -0.86 11.84 14.14
N TYR A 52 -0.38 11.19 13.07
CA TYR A 52 0.83 11.58 12.36
C TYR A 52 0.70 12.99 11.75
N PHE A 53 -0.42 13.27 11.08
CA PHE A 53 -0.63 14.56 10.41
C PHE A 53 -0.63 15.72 11.40
N ALA A 54 -1.33 15.58 12.52
CA ALA A 54 -1.35 16.60 13.57
C ALA A 54 0.05 16.89 14.12
N ARG A 55 0.88 15.85 14.32
CA ARG A 55 2.24 15.99 14.84
C ARG A 55 3.23 16.53 13.82
N GLU A 56 3.27 15.96 12.61
CA GLU A 56 4.35 16.18 11.63
C GLU A 56 4.00 17.19 10.52
N VAL A 57 2.72 17.36 10.18
CA VAL A 57 2.32 18.08 8.95
C VAL A 57 1.56 19.37 9.24
N ALA A 58 0.61 19.35 10.18
CA ALA A 58 -0.35 20.45 10.38
C ALA A 58 0.29 21.81 10.69
N HIS A 59 1.52 21.82 11.22
CA HIS A 59 2.26 23.02 11.60
C HIS A 59 3.22 23.51 10.50
N LEU A 60 3.40 22.77 9.41
CA LEU A 60 4.27 23.16 8.31
C LEU A 60 3.64 24.33 7.52
N PRO A 61 4.46 25.28 7.03
CA PRO A 61 3.96 26.31 6.13
C PRO A 61 3.46 25.66 4.82
N PRO A 62 2.57 26.34 4.07
CA PRO A 62 2.13 25.87 2.77
C PRO A 62 3.32 25.55 1.84
N PRO A 63 3.22 24.50 1.00
CA PRO A 63 4.26 24.19 0.03
C PRO A 63 4.50 25.40 -0.89
N THR A 64 5.75 25.83 -1.00
CA THR A 64 6.13 26.84 -2.00
C THR A 64 6.31 26.15 -3.34
N THR A 65 5.45 26.45 -4.31
CA THR A 65 5.76 26.13 -5.70
C THR A 65 6.88 27.07 -6.14
N ASN A 66 8.07 26.54 -6.40
CA ASN A 66 9.00 27.26 -7.27
C ASN A 66 8.32 27.32 -8.64
N ALA A 67 7.76 28.49 -8.98
CA ALA A 67 7.30 28.78 -10.32
C ALA A 67 8.55 29.01 -11.18
N GLU A 68 8.88 28.05 -12.04
CA GLU A 68 9.71 28.27 -13.24
C GLU A 68 8.80 28.39 -14.46
#